data_AF-G2IKX3-F1
#
_entry.id   AF-G2IKX3-F1
#
_cell.length_a   1.000
_cell.length_b   1.000
_cell.length_c   1.000
_cell.angle_alpha   90.00
_cell.angle_beta   90.00
_cell.angle_gamma   90.00
#
_symmetry.space_group_name_H-M   'P 1'
#
loop_
_entity.id
_entity.type
_entity.pdbx_description
1 polymer ?
#
loop_
_entity_poly.entity_id
_entity_poly.type
_entity_poly.pdbx_seq_one_letter_code
_entity_poly.pdbx_strand_id
1 'polypeptide(L)'
;MDRQRSVGRAQSVKGDSDMKGRILGFDASTGSGAITSESGERFTFVAAQWRGQQAIQNGLTVDFEPMSGVATEIYPVGKGLEVPVDLSHLAASPAVQKIRELAMTTLVFPLAALLLVATLLPMVSTIQGSFSLWSLGTLQRQVSANPFLGNGNVAGAERALAELDAREARLQRPMTGFGGMPIDNGPALQRVAEARASMEARLSAARMARTANALLGLRWLVPLLAAVLLWFCWMGKATRTIALVTGGVSIVTAIAVFAYRQSIVTFAGAGENAIGAMVSANLEAAISVAIGTWLIGLIGVALVLAALGIVRNPLAARG
;
A
#
# COMPACT_ATOMS: atom_id res chain seq x y z
N MET A 1 19.94 52.30 50.84
CA MET A 1 21.03 51.92 49.92
C MET A 1 21.59 50.62 50.45
N ASP A 2 21.02 49.51 49.98
CA ASP A 2 21.06 48.22 50.67
C ASP A 2 21.55 47.09 49.75
N ARG A 3 22.12 46.07 50.38
CA ARG A 3 23.10 45.09 49.88
C ARG A 3 22.75 44.38 48.56
N GLN A 4 23.69 44.39 47.61
CA GLN A 4 23.75 43.42 46.52
C GLN A 4 24.00 42.02 47.08
N ARG A 5 23.00 41.13 46.95
CA ARG A 5 23.17 39.68 47.11
C ARG A 5 23.64 39.11 45.77
N SER A 6 24.90 38.69 45.71
CA SER A 6 25.38 37.79 44.67
C SER A 6 24.75 36.40 44.90
N VAL A 7 23.79 36.04 44.07
CA VAL A 7 23.30 34.67 44.00
C VAL A 7 24.32 33.91 43.15
N GLY A 8 25.20 33.17 43.83
CA GLY A 8 26.08 32.19 43.23
C GLY A 8 25.24 31.14 42.51
N ARG A 9 25.13 31.29 41.19
CA ARG A 9 24.59 30.27 40.30
C ARG A 9 25.60 29.13 40.30
N ALA A 10 25.30 28.08 41.05
CA ALA A 10 25.97 26.80 40.92
C ALA A 10 25.82 26.36 39.46
N GLN A 11 26.85 26.60 38.66
CA GLN A 11 27.08 25.86 37.44
C GLN A 11 27.28 24.41 37.89
N SER A 12 26.21 23.62 37.78
CA SER A 12 26.32 22.16 37.74
C SER A 12 27.29 21.86 36.61
N VAL A 13 28.53 21.56 37.00
CA VAL A 13 29.50 20.88 36.16
C VAL A 13 28.78 19.60 35.76
N LYS A 14 28.27 19.58 34.52
CA LYS A 14 27.81 18.38 33.85
C LYS A 14 29.05 17.51 33.72
N GLY A 15 29.26 16.72 34.77
CA GLY A 15 30.49 15.97 35.01
C GLY A 15 30.70 14.97 33.90
N ASP A 16 31.96 14.81 33.58
CA ASP A 16 32.56 13.90 32.61
C ASP A 16 32.43 12.42 33.02
N SER A 17 31.31 12.05 33.66
CA SER A 17 31.08 10.74 34.29
C SER A 17 29.93 9.94 33.68
N ASP A 18 29.50 10.29 32.47
CA ASP A 18 28.65 9.41 31.67
C ASP A 18 29.51 8.26 31.14
N MET A 19 29.36 7.07 31.72
CA MET A 19 30.04 5.86 31.25
C MET A 19 29.22 5.17 30.16
N LYS A 20 29.89 4.66 29.14
CA LYS A 20 29.28 3.83 28.10
C LYS A 20 29.44 2.35 28.41
N GLY A 21 28.42 1.56 28.10
CA GLY A 21 28.45 0.12 28.28
C GLY A 21 27.41 -0.63 27.47
N ARG A 22 27.39 -1.95 27.67
CA ARG A 22 26.47 -2.88 27.00
C ARG A 22 25.76 -3.75 28.03
N ILE A 23 24.46 -3.91 27.87
CA ILE A 23 23.65 -4.82 28.70
C ILE A 23 24.08 -6.26 28.40
N LEU A 24 24.51 -6.99 29.43
CA LEU A 24 24.84 -8.41 29.31
C LEU A 24 23.61 -9.31 29.42
N GLY A 25 22.72 -8.95 30.35
CA GLY A 25 21.63 -9.79 30.81
C GLY A 25 20.63 -8.98 31.61
N PHE A 26 19.34 -9.26 31.42
CA PHE A 26 18.27 -8.75 32.30
C PHE A 26 17.30 -9.90 32.60
N ASP A 27 17.03 -10.12 33.88
CA ASP A 27 16.05 -11.08 34.35
C ASP A 27 14.77 -10.33 34.73
N ALA A 28 13.71 -10.53 33.96
CA ALA A 28 12.42 -9.88 34.18
C ALA A 28 11.71 -10.38 35.45
N SER A 29 12.07 -11.56 35.96
CA SER A 29 11.46 -12.13 37.17
C SER A 29 11.98 -11.45 38.45
N THR A 30 13.25 -11.09 38.47
CA THR A 30 13.89 -10.38 39.60
C THR A 30 13.96 -8.87 39.38
N GLY A 31 13.76 -8.40 38.14
CA GLY A 31 13.89 -7.00 37.76
C GLY A 31 15.32 -6.49 37.81
N SER A 32 16.32 -7.38 37.76
CA SER A 32 17.74 -7.05 37.87
C SER A 32 18.50 -7.45 36.60
N GLY A 33 19.53 -6.69 36.26
CA GLY A 33 20.42 -6.99 35.15
C GLY A 33 21.88 -6.61 35.43
N ALA A 34 22.73 -6.86 34.43
CA ALA A 34 24.13 -6.50 34.45
C ALA A 34 24.53 -5.76 33.17
N ILE A 35 25.39 -4.75 33.31
CA ILE A 35 26.01 -3.96 32.24
C ILE A 35 27.53 -4.18 32.31
N THR A 36 28.19 -4.29 31.17
CA THR A 36 29.65 -4.18 31.07
C THR A 36 30.00 -2.83 30.48
N SER A 37 30.85 -2.07 31.17
CA SER A 37 31.40 -0.83 30.62
C SER A 37 32.36 -1.11 29.47
N GLU A 38 32.68 -0.07 28.68
CA GLU A 38 33.76 -0.15 27.68
C GLU A 38 35.14 -0.44 28.29
N SER A 39 35.35 -0.11 29.57
CA SER A 39 36.55 -0.47 30.33
C SER A 39 36.60 -1.94 30.76
N GLY A 40 35.53 -2.71 30.54
CA GLY A 40 35.42 -4.13 30.90
C GLY A 40 34.94 -4.41 32.33
N GLU A 41 34.64 -3.36 33.11
CA GLU A 41 34.07 -3.49 34.44
C GLU A 41 32.58 -3.86 34.37
N ARG A 42 32.09 -4.57 35.40
CA ARG A 42 30.69 -5.00 35.46
C ARG A 42 29.92 -4.21 36.51
N PHE A 43 28.78 -3.69 36.10
CA PHE A 43 27.85 -2.96 36.93
C PHE A 43 26.53 -3.72 36.99
N THR A 44 25.94 -3.78 38.17
CA THR A 44 24.58 -4.30 38.32
C THR A 44 23.57 -3.18 38.15
N PHE A 45 22.35 -3.48 37.73
CA PHE A 45 21.28 -2.49 37.69
C PHE A 45 19.92 -3.13 37.96
N VAL A 46 18.94 -2.29 38.28
CA VAL A 46 17.53 -2.69 38.40
C VAL A 46 16.66 -1.96 37.39
N ALA A 47 15.52 -2.55 37.04
CA ALA A 47 14.59 -1.99 36.05
C ALA A 47 14.16 -0.56 36.37
N ALA A 48 14.10 -0.17 37.65
CA ALA A 48 13.72 1.18 38.08
C ALA A 48 14.72 2.28 37.65
N GLN A 49 15.97 1.91 37.34
CA GLN A 49 17.03 2.81 36.88
C GLN A 49 17.01 3.02 35.36
N TRP A 50 16.15 2.27 34.64
CA TRP A 50 15.99 2.37 33.20
C TRP A 50 15.21 3.62 32.79
N ARG A 51 15.77 4.43 31.89
CA ARG A 51 15.16 5.67 31.39
C ARG A 51 14.72 5.60 29.93
N GLY A 52 14.95 4.47 29.26
CA GLY A 52 14.53 4.25 27.89
C GLY A 52 13.04 3.90 27.75
N GLN A 53 12.41 4.32 26.65
CA GLN A 53 11.05 3.90 26.30
C GLN A 53 11.00 2.47 25.71
N GLN A 54 12.13 1.96 25.24
CA GLN A 54 12.25 0.61 24.69
C GLN A 54 12.48 -0.43 25.78
N ALA A 55 12.12 -1.69 25.49
CA ALA A 55 12.36 -2.81 26.39
C ALA A 55 13.87 -3.05 26.60
N ILE A 56 14.23 -3.47 27.81
CA ILE A 56 15.60 -3.86 28.16
C ILE A 56 15.95 -5.15 27.41
N GLN A 57 16.99 -5.12 26.59
CA GLN A 57 17.44 -6.26 25.79
C GLN A 57 18.94 -6.50 25.94
N ASN A 58 19.36 -7.76 25.88
CA ASN A 58 20.77 -8.13 25.89
C ASN A 58 21.47 -7.56 24.66
N GLY A 59 22.69 -7.07 24.84
CA GLY A 59 23.51 -6.49 23.78
C GLY A 59 23.23 -5.02 23.50
N LEU A 60 22.28 -4.38 24.17
CA LEU A 60 21.94 -2.98 23.97
C LEU A 60 23.03 -2.05 24.54
N THR A 61 23.47 -1.08 23.73
CA THR A 61 24.43 -0.05 24.16
C THR A 61 23.71 1.04 24.96
N VAL A 62 24.28 1.39 26.10
CA VAL A 62 23.71 2.33 27.07
C VAL A 62 24.77 3.30 27.57
N ASP A 63 24.34 4.52 27.87
CA ASP A 63 25.08 5.46 28.70
C ASP A 63 24.47 5.42 30.10
N PHE A 64 25.30 5.41 31.13
CA PHE A 64 24.88 5.29 32.53
C PHE A 64 25.86 5.98 33.46
N GLU A 65 25.39 6.32 34.66
CA GLU A 65 26.21 6.88 35.73
C GLU A 65 26.59 5.77 36.72
N PRO A 66 27.88 5.48 36.94
CA PRO A 66 28.32 4.48 37.91
C PRO A 66 28.21 5.02 39.35
N MET A 67 27.50 4.32 40.22
CA MET A 67 27.46 4.62 41.65
C MET A 67 27.69 3.33 42.47
N SER A 68 28.88 3.20 43.06
CA SER A 68 29.26 2.09 43.95
C SER A 68 29.05 0.68 43.34
N GLY A 69 29.38 0.49 42.07
CA GLY A 69 29.22 -0.80 41.37
C GLY A 69 27.78 -1.07 40.85
N VAL A 70 26.89 -0.08 40.98
CA VAL A 70 25.54 -0.09 40.43
C VAL A 70 25.45 0.98 39.33
N ALA A 71 24.86 0.63 38.20
CA ALA A 71 24.59 1.58 37.12
C ALA A 71 23.27 2.30 37.38
N THR A 72 23.30 3.62 37.49
CA THR A 72 22.13 4.49 37.65
C THR A 72 21.87 5.33 36.40
N GLU A 73 20.65 5.85 36.27
CA GLU A 73 20.25 6.75 35.17
C GLU A 73 20.62 6.18 33.79
N ILE A 74 20.10 5.00 33.46
CA ILE A 74 20.52 4.24 32.28
C ILE A 74 19.72 4.70 31.05
N TYR A 75 20.42 5.30 30.10
CA TYR A 75 19.86 5.76 28.83
C TYR A 75 20.35 4.88 27.67
N PRO A 76 19.45 4.35 26.81
CA PRO A 76 19.89 3.69 25.60
C PRO A 76 20.48 4.68 24.60
N VAL A 77 21.68 4.41 24.09
CA VAL A 77 22.39 5.29 23.14
C VAL A 77 22.46 4.78 21.70
N GLY A 78 21.80 3.68 21.39
CA GLY A 78 21.62 3.21 20.03
C GLY A 78 20.19 3.43 19.52
N LYS A 79 20.05 3.79 18.23
CA LYS A 79 18.85 3.36 17.48
C LYS A 79 18.78 1.83 17.61
N GLY A 80 17.63 1.31 18.04
CA GLY A 80 17.49 -0.09 18.45
C GLY A 80 18.08 -1.11 17.47
N LEU A 81 18.64 -2.18 18.05
CA LEU A 81 19.03 -3.44 17.43
C LEU A 81 19.96 -3.35 16.20
N GLU A 82 21.25 -3.13 16.43
CA GLU A 82 22.27 -3.79 15.61
C GLU A 82 22.68 -5.09 16.32
N VAL A 83 21.83 -6.12 16.21
CA VAL A 83 22.31 -7.49 16.38
C VAL A 83 23.19 -7.76 15.15
N PRO A 84 24.48 -8.07 15.30
CA PRO A 84 25.26 -8.57 14.17
C PRO A 84 24.68 -9.93 13.79
N VAL A 85 23.71 -9.92 12.88
CA VAL A 85 23.15 -11.13 12.27
C VAL A 85 24.20 -11.64 11.30
N ASP A 86 24.93 -12.68 11.68
CA ASP A 86 25.84 -13.37 10.76
C ASP A 86 25.02 -14.15 9.73
N LEU A 87 24.81 -13.52 8.57
CA LEU A 87 24.12 -14.10 7.42
C LEU A 87 25.01 -15.06 6.61
N SER A 88 26.30 -15.17 6.94
CA SER A 88 27.27 -15.98 6.17
C SER A 88 26.88 -17.46 6.18
N HIS A 89 26.35 -17.93 7.31
CA HIS A 89 25.83 -19.31 7.44
C HIS A 89 24.55 -19.54 6.62
N LEU A 90 23.70 -18.53 6.44
CA LEU A 90 22.53 -18.63 5.55
C LEU A 90 22.95 -18.62 4.09
N ALA A 91 23.93 -17.79 3.72
CA ALA A 91 24.47 -17.70 2.38
C ALA A 91 25.13 -19.02 1.91
N ALA A 92 25.75 -19.75 2.85
CA ALA A 92 26.34 -21.07 2.59
C ALA A 92 25.31 -22.21 2.49
N SER A 93 24.03 -21.97 2.80
CA SER A 93 23.03 -23.04 2.83
C SER A 93 22.75 -23.61 1.42
N PRO A 94 22.50 -24.93 1.29
CA PRO A 94 22.15 -25.55 0.01
C PRO A 94 20.92 -24.91 -0.64
N ALA A 95 19.97 -24.42 0.16
CA ALA A 95 18.78 -23.72 -0.31
C ALA A 95 19.13 -22.41 -1.01
N VAL A 96 20.02 -21.59 -0.43
CA VAL A 96 20.46 -20.33 -1.04
C VAL A 96 21.27 -20.57 -2.31
N GLN A 97 22.09 -21.62 -2.35
CA GLN A 97 22.80 -22.01 -3.57
C GLN A 97 21.82 -22.37 -4.70
N LYS A 98 20.79 -23.17 -4.39
CA LYS A 98 19.75 -23.52 -5.35
C LYS A 98 18.96 -22.29 -5.83
N ILE A 99 18.62 -21.36 -4.93
CA ILE A 99 17.97 -20.09 -5.30
C ILE A 99 18.85 -19.28 -6.25
N ARG A 100 20.15 -19.18 -5.96
CA ARG A 100 21.11 -18.47 -6.80
C ARG A 100 21.20 -19.11 -8.18
N GLU A 101 21.31 -20.43 -8.26
CA GLU A 101 21.34 -21.16 -9.52
C GLU A 101 20.07 -20.93 -10.35
N LEU A 102 18.88 -21.03 -9.73
CA LEU A 102 17.59 -20.78 -10.40
C LEU A 102 17.47 -19.34 -10.93
N ALA A 103 17.98 -18.37 -10.18
CA ALA A 103 18.00 -16.97 -10.58
C ALA A 103 18.96 -16.69 -11.75
N MET A 104 20.09 -17.40 -11.82
CA MET A 104 21.09 -17.24 -12.90
C MET A 104 20.71 -18.03 -14.16
N THR A 105 20.02 -19.16 -14.03
CA THR A 105 19.60 -20.00 -15.15
C THR A 105 18.34 -19.50 -15.85
N THR A 106 17.37 -18.98 -15.08
CA THR A 106 16.07 -18.56 -15.64
C THR A 106 15.69 -17.15 -15.18
N LEU A 107 15.24 -16.32 -16.13
CA LEU A 107 14.71 -14.99 -15.80
C LEU A 107 13.32 -15.06 -15.15
N VAL A 108 12.60 -16.17 -15.35
CA VAL A 108 11.24 -16.38 -14.84
C VAL A 108 11.22 -16.41 -13.31
N PHE A 109 12.22 -17.02 -12.67
CA PHE A 109 12.31 -17.11 -11.22
C PHE A 109 12.42 -15.73 -10.52
N PRO A 110 13.39 -14.85 -10.85
CA PRO A 110 13.50 -13.54 -10.21
C PRO A 110 12.30 -12.66 -10.52
N LEU A 111 11.73 -12.74 -11.73
CA LEU A 111 10.50 -12.00 -12.08
C LEU A 111 9.31 -12.46 -11.23
N ALA A 112 9.14 -13.75 -10.99
CA ALA A 112 8.07 -14.27 -10.14
C ALA A 112 8.24 -13.82 -8.67
N ALA A 113 9.48 -13.83 -8.16
CA ALA A 113 9.77 -13.34 -6.82
C ALA A 113 9.47 -11.85 -6.68
N LEU A 114 9.92 -11.04 -7.65
CA LEU A 114 9.62 -9.61 -7.70
C LEU A 114 8.12 -9.34 -7.82
N LEU A 115 7.39 -10.15 -8.61
CA LEU A 115 5.94 -10.05 -8.73
C LEU A 115 5.27 -10.30 -7.37
N LEU A 116 5.70 -11.34 -6.66
CA LEU A 116 5.17 -11.66 -5.33
C LEU A 116 5.44 -10.50 -4.35
N VAL A 117 6.66 -9.96 -4.32
CA VAL A 117 7.00 -8.79 -3.50
C VAL A 117 6.15 -7.58 -3.89
N ALA A 118 5.99 -7.32 -5.19
CA ALA A 118 5.17 -6.21 -5.69
C ALA A 118 3.70 -6.31 -5.28
N THR A 119 3.15 -7.53 -5.19
CA THR A 119 1.78 -7.74 -4.66
C THR A 119 1.67 -7.48 -3.16
N LEU A 120 2.78 -7.57 -2.41
CA LEU A 120 2.84 -7.34 -0.97
C LEU A 120 3.22 -5.89 -0.61
N LEU A 121 3.88 -5.14 -1.50
CA LEU A 121 4.25 -3.74 -1.27
C LEU A 121 3.10 -2.84 -0.78
N PRO A 122 1.88 -2.93 -1.33
CA PRO A 122 0.75 -2.15 -0.81
C PRO A 122 0.43 -2.42 0.66
N MET A 123 0.77 -3.60 1.18
CA MET A 123 0.56 -3.96 2.59
C MET A 123 1.56 -3.26 3.52
N VAL A 124 2.76 -2.94 3.02
CA VAL A 124 3.81 -2.27 3.80
C VAL A 124 3.71 -0.74 3.68
N SER A 125 3.20 -0.24 2.54
CA SER A 125 3.11 1.20 2.28
C SER A 125 1.92 1.91 2.94
N THR A 126 1.17 1.26 3.83
CA THR A 126 -0.02 1.83 4.50
C THR A 126 0.29 2.97 5.49
N ILE A 127 1.55 3.35 5.67
CA ILE A 127 1.96 4.32 6.70
C ILE A 127 1.53 5.76 6.37
N GLN A 128 1.10 6.10 5.14
CA GLN A 128 0.72 7.49 4.79
C GLN A 128 -0.50 7.61 3.85
N GLY A 129 -1.65 7.03 4.21
CA GLY A 129 -2.95 7.39 3.58
C GLY A 129 -3.17 6.89 2.14
N SER A 130 -2.27 6.05 1.62
CA SER A 130 -2.45 5.38 0.34
C SER A 130 -3.32 4.14 0.52
N PHE A 131 -4.40 4.02 -0.26
CA PHE A 131 -5.25 2.84 -0.24
C PHE A 131 -4.46 1.61 -0.73
N SER A 132 -4.14 0.70 0.19
CA SER A 132 -3.56 -0.60 -0.15
C SER A 132 -4.56 -1.47 -0.91
N LEU A 133 -4.03 -2.44 -1.66
CA LEU A 133 -4.83 -3.48 -2.32
C LEU A 133 -5.86 -4.10 -1.35
N TRP A 134 -5.48 -4.29 -0.09
CA TRP A 134 -6.36 -4.84 0.94
C TRP A 134 -7.45 -3.85 1.39
N SER A 135 -7.12 -2.56 1.51
CA SER A 135 -8.10 -1.51 1.85
C SER A 135 -9.09 -1.20 0.72
N LEU A 136 -8.81 -1.59 -0.52
CA LEU A 136 -9.79 -1.46 -1.61
C LEU A 136 -11.10 -2.20 -1.29
N GLY A 137 -11.06 -3.26 -0.47
CA GLY A 137 -12.27 -3.95 -0.02
C GLY A 137 -13.12 -3.13 0.97
N THR A 138 -12.50 -2.26 1.77
CA THR A 138 -13.23 -1.34 2.65
C THR A 138 -13.76 -0.15 1.87
N LEU A 139 -12.97 0.40 0.93
CA LEU A 139 -13.45 1.37 -0.04
C LEU A 139 -14.61 0.81 -0.86
N GLN A 140 -14.51 -0.42 -1.37
CA GLN A 140 -15.57 -1.07 -2.11
C GLN A 140 -16.84 -1.18 -1.25
N ARG A 141 -16.72 -1.53 0.04
CA ARG A 141 -17.86 -1.54 0.97
C ARG A 141 -18.43 -0.14 1.20
N GLN A 142 -17.60 0.89 1.32
CA GLN A 142 -18.06 2.28 1.46
C GLN A 142 -18.72 2.81 0.18
N VAL A 143 -18.15 2.53 -0.99
CA VAL A 143 -18.68 2.88 -2.31
C VAL A 143 -19.98 2.12 -2.58
N SER A 144 -20.04 0.83 -2.23
CA SER A 144 -21.26 0.03 -2.40
C SER A 144 -22.36 0.36 -1.39
N ALA A 145 -22.00 0.82 -0.19
CA ALA A 145 -22.92 1.35 0.81
C ALA A 145 -23.34 2.80 0.51
N ASN A 146 -22.60 3.51 -0.34
CA ASN A 146 -22.97 4.87 -0.73
C ASN A 146 -24.22 4.80 -1.62
N PRO A 147 -25.33 5.45 -1.23
CA PRO A 147 -26.59 5.39 -1.96
C PRO A 147 -26.49 5.97 -3.38
N PHE A 148 -25.39 6.65 -3.73
CA PHE A 148 -25.11 7.09 -5.10
C PHE A 148 -24.32 6.09 -5.96
N LEU A 149 -23.49 5.23 -5.36
CA LEU A 149 -22.51 4.37 -6.05
C LEU A 149 -22.79 2.86 -5.91
N GLY A 150 -23.74 2.47 -5.07
CA GLY A 150 -24.09 1.07 -4.81
C GLY A 150 -24.82 0.36 -5.94
N ASN A 151 -24.83 -0.98 -5.86
CA ASN A 151 -25.46 -1.87 -6.83
C ASN A 151 -26.96 -1.59 -7.07
N GLY A 152 -27.64 -1.00 -6.08
CA GLY A 152 -29.04 -0.56 -6.19
C GLY A 152 -29.28 0.53 -7.24
N ASN A 153 -28.25 1.32 -7.57
CA ASN A 153 -28.41 2.45 -8.48
C ASN A 153 -28.26 2.14 -9.96
N VAL A 154 -27.67 1.03 -10.38
CA VAL A 154 -27.70 0.70 -11.81
C VAL A 154 -29.14 0.43 -12.24
N ALA A 155 -29.87 -0.37 -11.46
CA ALA A 155 -31.29 -0.60 -11.70
C ALA A 155 -32.13 0.68 -11.51
N GLY A 156 -31.78 1.54 -10.53
CA GLY A 156 -32.43 2.84 -10.33
C GLY A 156 -32.20 3.81 -11.50
N ALA A 157 -30.97 3.91 -12.00
CA ALA A 157 -30.59 4.74 -13.13
C ALA A 157 -31.20 4.21 -14.44
N GLU A 158 -31.27 2.90 -14.63
CA GLU A 158 -31.98 2.28 -15.78
C GLU A 158 -33.47 2.62 -15.75
N ARG A 159 -34.12 2.61 -14.57
CA ARG A 159 -35.51 3.06 -14.42
C ARG A 159 -35.64 4.56 -14.70
N ALA A 160 -34.75 5.40 -14.15
CA ALA A 160 -34.78 6.84 -14.37
C ALA A 160 -34.58 7.20 -15.86
N LEU A 161 -33.71 6.47 -16.57
CA LEU A 161 -33.53 6.61 -18.01
C LEU A 161 -34.82 6.25 -18.77
N ALA A 162 -35.45 5.13 -18.40
CA ALA A 162 -36.72 4.73 -18.99
C ALA A 162 -37.85 5.74 -18.71
N GLU A 163 -37.85 6.39 -17.54
CA GLU A 163 -38.78 7.48 -17.22
C GLU A 163 -38.53 8.74 -18.07
N LEU A 164 -37.25 9.08 -18.33
CA LEU A 164 -36.89 10.18 -19.23
C LEU A 164 -37.33 9.89 -20.67
N ASP A 165 -37.11 8.67 -21.17
CA ASP A 165 -37.56 8.24 -22.50
C ASP A 165 -39.09 8.34 -22.61
N ALA A 166 -39.82 7.90 -21.57
CA ALA A 166 -41.27 8.02 -21.52
C ALA A 166 -41.73 9.49 -21.48
N ARG A 167 -40.97 10.37 -20.82
CA ARG A 167 -41.28 11.81 -20.75
C ARG A 167 -40.99 12.53 -22.06
N GLU A 168 -39.90 12.19 -22.74
CA GLU A 168 -39.58 12.68 -24.08
C GLU A 168 -40.68 12.29 -25.07
N ALA A 169 -41.10 11.02 -25.06
CA ALA A 169 -42.18 10.53 -25.90
C ALA A 169 -43.52 11.25 -25.65
N ARG A 170 -43.78 11.71 -24.41
CA ARG A 170 -44.96 12.54 -24.08
C ARG A 170 -44.82 13.97 -24.62
N LEU A 171 -43.63 14.57 -24.56
CA LEU A 171 -43.37 15.93 -25.03
C LEU A 171 -43.35 16.03 -26.56
N GLN A 172 -42.96 14.97 -27.25
CA GLN A 172 -43.02 14.90 -28.71
C GLN A 172 -44.45 14.76 -29.24
N ARG A 173 -45.41 14.33 -28.41
CA ARG A 173 -46.82 14.32 -28.83
C ARG A 173 -47.28 15.76 -28.99
N PRO A 174 -47.83 16.15 -30.16
CA PRO A 174 -48.31 17.50 -30.40
C PRO A 174 -49.46 17.78 -29.43
N MET A 175 -49.19 18.60 -28.42
CA MET A 175 -50.24 19.12 -27.55
C MET A 175 -50.84 20.36 -28.24
N THR A 176 -52.09 20.26 -28.66
CA THR A 176 -52.86 21.43 -29.07
C THR A 176 -53.18 22.25 -27.84
N GLY A 177 -52.62 23.47 -27.75
CA GLY A 177 -52.89 24.40 -26.65
C GLY A 177 -54.33 24.92 -26.66
N PHE A 178 -54.71 25.59 -25.57
CA PHE A 178 -56.00 26.27 -25.47
C PHE A 178 -56.08 27.35 -26.57
N GLY A 179 -56.99 27.19 -27.54
CA GLY A 179 -57.10 28.05 -28.73
C GLY A 179 -56.42 27.51 -30.00
N GLY A 180 -55.95 26.27 -30.03
CA GLY A 180 -55.46 25.61 -31.26
C GLY A 180 -54.05 25.99 -31.70
N MET A 181 -53.36 26.87 -30.97
CA MET A 181 -51.95 27.19 -31.24
C MET A 181 -51.03 26.06 -30.74
N PRO A 182 -50.01 25.66 -31.53
CA PRO A 182 -49.02 24.68 -31.11
C PRO A 182 -48.17 25.25 -29.96
N ILE A 183 -47.98 24.46 -28.91
CA ILE A 183 -47.07 24.80 -27.80
C ILE A 183 -45.64 24.42 -28.24
N ASP A 184 -44.71 25.35 -28.19
CA ASP A 184 -43.29 25.07 -28.43
C ASP A 184 -42.69 24.33 -27.23
N ASN A 185 -42.43 23.04 -27.40
CA ASN A 185 -41.79 22.18 -26.41
C ASN A 185 -40.26 22.14 -26.55
N GLY A 186 -39.66 22.89 -27.49
CA GLY A 186 -38.22 22.86 -27.79
C GLY A 186 -37.31 22.99 -26.56
N PRO A 187 -37.50 24.01 -25.69
CA PRO A 187 -36.69 24.16 -24.48
C PRO A 187 -36.84 23.00 -23.48
N ALA A 188 -38.03 22.40 -23.39
CA ALA A 188 -38.28 21.26 -22.51
C ALA A 188 -37.62 19.98 -23.05
N LEU A 189 -37.69 19.76 -24.36
CA LEU A 189 -37.00 18.65 -25.05
C LEU A 189 -35.49 18.76 -24.88
N GLN A 190 -34.93 19.98 -25.01
CA GLN A 190 -33.50 20.19 -24.80
C GLN A 190 -33.05 19.82 -23.38
N ARG A 191 -33.80 20.23 -22.34
CA ARG A 191 -33.50 19.84 -20.94
C ARG A 191 -33.60 18.34 -20.71
N VAL A 192 -34.55 17.65 -21.34
CA VAL A 192 -34.68 16.19 -21.25
C VAL A 192 -33.53 15.50 -21.96
N ALA A 193 -33.12 15.98 -23.13
CA ALA A 193 -31.96 15.46 -23.86
C ALA A 193 -30.65 15.63 -23.08
N GLU A 194 -30.43 16.80 -22.48
CA GLU A 194 -29.28 17.07 -21.61
C GLU A 194 -29.29 16.16 -20.36
N ALA A 195 -30.44 16.03 -19.71
CA ALA A 195 -30.60 15.12 -18.57
C ALA A 195 -30.31 13.67 -18.95
N ARG A 196 -30.80 13.22 -20.12
CA ARG A 196 -30.57 11.87 -20.64
C ARG A 196 -29.08 11.64 -20.91
N ALA A 197 -28.41 12.55 -21.62
CA ALA A 197 -26.98 12.44 -21.89
C ALA A 197 -26.15 12.32 -20.59
N SER A 198 -26.50 13.11 -19.57
CA SER A 198 -25.86 13.03 -18.25
C SER A 198 -26.11 11.68 -17.55
N MET A 199 -27.31 11.11 -17.68
CA MET A 199 -27.64 9.80 -17.11
C MET A 199 -26.94 8.66 -17.85
N GLU A 200 -26.89 8.68 -19.18
CA GLU A 200 -26.18 7.67 -19.97
C GLU A 200 -24.68 7.66 -19.64
N ALA A 201 -24.07 8.84 -19.49
CA ALA A 201 -22.68 8.96 -19.04
C ALA A 201 -22.47 8.34 -17.64
N ARG A 202 -23.37 8.59 -16.69
CA ARG A 202 -23.32 7.98 -15.34
C ARG A 202 -23.51 6.46 -15.39
N LEU A 203 -24.40 5.97 -16.24
CA LEU A 203 -24.76 4.56 -16.34
C LEU A 203 -23.63 3.75 -16.97
N SER A 204 -23.00 4.29 -18.01
CA SER A 204 -21.79 3.70 -18.61
C SER A 204 -20.62 3.66 -17.63
N ALA A 205 -20.38 4.74 -16.86
CA ALA A 205 -19.38 4.76 -15.80
C ALA A 205 -19.68 3.73 -14.70
N ALA A 206 -20.94 3.58 -14.27
CA ALA A 206 -21.33 2.59 -13.27
C ALA A 206 -21.13 1.14 -13.77
N ARG A 207 -21.47 0.86 -15.05
CA ARG A 207 -21.20 -0.44 -15.68
C ARG A 207 -19.70 -0.72 -15.76
N MET A 208 -18.90 0.26 -16.17
CA MET A 208 -17.44 0.15 -16.18
C MET A 208 -16.86 -0.11 -14.78
N ALA A 209 -17.35 0.60 -13.76
CA ALA A 209 -16.92 0.40 -12.38
C ALA A 209 -17.26 -1.02 -11.89
N ARG A 210 -18.43 -1.56 -12.25
CA ARG A 210 -18.82 -2.95 -11.93
C ARG A 210 -17.89 -3.96 -12.63
N THR A 211 -17.64 -3.80 -13.92
CA THR A 211 -16.73 -4.70 -14.65
C THR A 211 -15.30 -4.60 -14.12
N ALA A 212 -14.81 -3.40 -13.84
CA ALA A 212 -13.49 -3.18 -13.26
C ALA A 212 -13.41 -3.81 -11.86
N ASN A 213 -14.46 -3.71 -11.05
CA ASN A 213 -14.53 -4.36 -9.73
C ASN A 213 -14.52 -5.89 -9.82
N ALA A 214 -15.22 -6.47 -10.79
CA ALA A 214 -15.14 -7.91 -11.04
C ALA A 214 -13.72 -8.33 -11.45
N LEU A 215 -13.07 -7.54 -12.31
CA LEU A 215 -11.69 -7.77 -12.73
C LEU A 215 -10.68 -7.57 -11.59
N LEU A 216 -10.95 -6.67 -10.64
CA LEU A 216 -10.16 -6.53 -9.43
C LEU A 216 -10.16 -7.83 -8.60
N GLY A 217 -11.18 -8.68 -8.72
CA GLY A 217 -11.14 -10.04 -8.14
C GLY A 217 -9.95 -10.87 -8.63
N LEU A 218 -9.51 -10.71 -9.88
CA LEU A 218 -8.35 -11.43 -10.45
C LEU A 218 -7.04 -11.08 -9.76
N ARG A 219 -6.96 -9.96 -9.04
CA ARG A 219 -5.74 -9.57 -8.33
C ARG A 219 -5.29 -10.60 -7.29
N TRP A 220 -6.24 -11.37 -6.73
CA TRP A 220 -5.95 -12.46 -5.79
C TRP A 220 -5.31 -13.67 -6.47
N LEU A 221 -5.56 -13.81 -7.77
CA LEU A 221 -4.96 -14.84 -8.58
C LEU A 221 -3.47 -14.56 -8.84
N VAL A 222 -3.06 -13.28 -8.92
CA VAL A 222 -1.67 -12.88 -9.20
C VAL A 222 -0.66 -13.44 -8.18
N PRO A 223 -0.79 -13.25 -6.86
CA PRO A 223 0.16 -13.79 -5.90
C PRO A 223 0.12 -15.33 -5.85
N LEU A 224 -1.05 -15.95 -6.04
CA LEU A 224 -1.18 -17.40 -6.15
C LEU A 224 -0.41 -17.95 -7.36
N LEU A 225 -0.61 -17.34 -8.52
CA LEU A 225 0.10 -17.71 -9.75
C LEU A 225 1.61 -17.46 -9.63
N ALA A 226 2.03 -16.37 -8.98
CA ALA A 226 3.44 -16.11 -8.71
C ALA A 226 4.05 -17.20 -7.81
N ALA A 227 3.35 -17.60 -6.74
CA ALA A 227 3.77 -18.68 -5.85
C ALA A 227 3.83 -20.04 -6.58
N VAL A 228 2.82 -20.36 -7.40
CA VAL A 228 2.83 -21.55 -8.25
C VAL A 228 4.01 -21.52 -9.23
N LEU A 229 4.31 -20.37 -9.83
CA LEU A 229 5.44 -20.23 -10.75
C LEU A 229 6.77 -20.49 -10.04
N LEU A 230 6.97 -19.91 -8.84
CA LEU A 230 8.15 -20.17 -8.00
C LEU A 230 8.28 -21.64 -7.63
N TRP A 231 7.18 -22.30 -7.26
CA TRP A 231 7.15 -23.72 -6.98
C TRP A 231 7.53 -24.57 -8.21
N PHE A 232 7.04 -24.22 -9.40
CA PHE A 232 7.39 -24.94 -10.63
C PHE A 232 8.86 -24.76 -11.02
N CYS A 233 9.40 -23.54 -10.87
CA CYS A 233 10.84 -23.30 -11.01
C CYS A 233 11.64 -24.16 -10.02
N TRP A 234 11.21 -24.23 -8.75
CA TRP A 234 11.87 -25.03 -7.73
C TRP A 234 11.90 -26.53 -8.05
N MET A 235 10.84 -27.03 -8.69
CA MET A 235 10.68 -28.41 -9.13
C MET A 235 11.35 -28.71 -10.48
N GLY A 236 11.96 -27.72 -11.15
CA GLY A 236 12.58 -27.90 -12.47
C GLY A 236 11.57 -28.22 -13.58
N LYS A 237 10.29 -27.89 -13.41
CA LYS A 237 9.23 -28.16 -14.41
C LYS A 237 9.20 -27.09 -15.49
N ALA A 238 8.65 -27.43 -16.66
CA ALA A 238 8.43 -26.48 -17.74
C ALA A 238 7.54 -25.31 -17.27
N THR A 239 8.08 -24.10 -17.26
CA THR A 239 7.41 -22.91 -16.71
C THR A 239 6.73 -22.03 -17.75
N ARG A 240 6.93 -22.32 -19.05
CA ARG A 240 6.52 -21.43 -20.16
C ARG A 240 5.02 -21.09 -20.14
N THR A 241 4.16 -22.10 -20.08
CA THR A 241 2.70 -21.89 -20.11
C THR A 241 2.21 -21.12 -18.89
N ILE A 242 2.70 -21.47 -17.70
CA ILE A 242 2.31 -20.80 -16.46
C ILE A 242 2.83 -19.37 -16.46
N ALA A 243 4.05 -19.12 -16.92
CA ALA A 243 4.62 -17.77 -17.01
C ALA A 243 3.80 -16.86 -17.95
N LEU A 244 3.33 -17.38 -19.09
CA LEU A 244 2.42 -16.64 -19.98
C LEU A 244 1.10 -16.28 -19.30
N VAL A 245 0.48 -17.24 -18.62
CA VAL A 245 -0.79 -17.02 -17.89
C VAL A 245 -0.58 -16.01 -16.76
N THR A 246 0.46 -16.19 -15.93
CA THR A 246 0.80 -15.26 -14.84
C THR A 246 1.07 -13.86 -15.35
N GLY A 247 1.85 -13.73 -16.43
CA GLY A 247 2.15 -12.44 -17.05
C GLY A 247 0.89 -11.78 -17.61
N GLY A 248 0.07 -12.52 -18.36
CA GLY A 248 -1.19 -12.02 -18.93
C GLY A 248 -2.18 -11.55 -17.85
N VAL A 249 -2.39 -12.35 -16.80
CA VAL A 249 -3.27 -11.97 -15.68
C VAL A 249 -2.74 -10.74 -14.95
N SER A 250 -1.41 -10.61 -14.78
CA SER A 250 -0.79 -9.44 -14.14
C SER A 250 -1.03 -8.16 -14.95
N ILE A 251 -0.90 -8.21 -16.29
CA ILE A 251 -1.17 -7.09 -17.18
C ILE A 251 -2.64 -6.68 -17.09
N VAL A 252 -3.57 -7.63 -17.22
CA VAL A 252 -5.02 -7.38 -17.11
C VAL A 252 -5.37 -6.76 -15.76
N THR A 253 -4.77 -7.27 -14.68
CA THR A 253 -4.96 -6.73 -13.33
C THR A 253 -4.48 -5.28 -13.24
N ALA A 254 -3.29 -4.97 -13.76
CA ALA A 254 -2.78 -3.60 -13.77
C ALA A 254 -3.70 -2.65 -14.55
N ILE A 255 -4.12 -3.04 -15.76
CA ILE A 255 -5.06 -2.26 -16.59
C ILE A 255 -6.39 -2.05 -15.86
N ALA A 256 -6.93 -3.09 -15.21
CA ALA A 256 -8.19 -3.00 -14.47
C ALA A 256 -8.10 -1.98 -13.31
N VAL A 257 -6.96 -1.90 -12.61
CA VAL A 257 -6.74 -0.89 -11.55
C VAL A 257 -6.74 0.52 -12.13
N PHE A 258 -6.10 0.75 -13.28
CA PHE A 258 -6.14 2.06 -13.95
C PHE A 258 -7.56 2.42 -14.40
N ALA A 259 -8.27 1.49 -15.04
CA ALA A 259 -9.65 1.69 -15.47
C ALA A 259 -10.58 2.00 -14.28
N TYR A 260 -10.39 1.31 -13.16
CA TYR A 260 -11.13 1.56 -11.93
C TYR A 260 -10.86 2.97 -11.39
N ARG A 261 -9.58 3.38 -11.30
CA ARG A 261 -9.22 4.75 -10.90
C ARG A 261 -9.88 5.80 -11.79
N GLN A 262 -9.78 5.64 -13.11
CA GLN A 262 -10.39 6.56 -14.07
C GLN A 262 -11.91 6.64 -13.86
N SER A 263 -12.58 5.50 -13.63
CA SER A 263 -14.03 5.48 -13.37
C SER A 263 -14.44 6.25 -12.11
N ILE A 264 -13.64 6.19 -11.05
CA ILE A 264 -13.89 6.95 -9.81
C ILE A 264 -13.73 8.45 -10.06
N VAL A 265 -12.66 8.85 -10.75
CA VAL A 265 -12.37 10.27 -11.02
C VAL A 265 -13.47 10.87 -11.91
N THR A 266 -13.85 10.19 -12.99
CA THR A 266 -14.95 10.63 -13.86
C THR A 266 -16.27 10.75 -13.10
N PHE A 267 -16.55 9.81 -12.20
CA PHE A 267 -17.78 9.86 -11.39
C PHE A 267 -17.77 11.02 -10.38
N ALA A 268 -16.64 11.23 -9.70
CA ALA A 268 -16.49 12.32 -8.73
C ALA A 268 -16.58 13.71 -9.40
N GLY A 269 -16.05 13.84 -10.62
CA GLY A 269 -16.09 15.08 -11.40
C GLY A 269 -17.44 15.38 -12.08
N ALA A 270 -18.35 14.42 -12.18
CA ALA A 270 -19.65 14.59 -12.85
C ALA A 270 -20.71 15.33 -11.99
N GLY A 271 -20.34 15.85 -10.82
CA GLY A 271 -21.19 16.72 -10.01
C GLY A 271 -20.76 18.18 -10.17
N GLU A 272 -21.62 19.03 -10.72
CA GLU A 272 -21.38 20.49 -10.89
C GLU A 272 -21.25 21.26 -9.55
N ASN A 273 -21.50 20.58 -8.43
CA ASN A 273 -21.56 21.19 -7.12
C ASN A 273 -20.12 21.39 -6.58
N ALA A 274 -19.86 22.50 -5.87
CA ALA A 274 -18.55 22.76 -5.24
C ALA A 274 -18.04 21.61 -4.35
N ILE A 275 -18.96 20.82 -3.78
CA ILE A 275 -18.66 19.61 -3.01
C ILE A 275 -18.01 18.53 -3.90
N GLY A 276 -18.48 18.36 -5.14
CA GLY A 276 -17.92 17.41 -6.12
C GLY A 276 -16.47 17.74 -6.48
N ALA A 277 -16.19 19.01 -6.75
CA ALA A 277 -14.83 19.48 -7.05
C ALA A 277 -13.85 19.31 -5.87
N MET A 278 -14.30 19.57 -4.64
CA MET A 278 -13.48 19.36 -3.45
C MET A 278 -13.22 17.86 -3.20
N VAL A 279 -14.24 17.02 -3.42
CA VAL A 279 -14.12 15.57 -3.30
C VAL A 279 -13.22 15.00 -4.39
N SER A 280 -13.32 15.47 -5.65
CA SER A 280 -12.46 15.00 -6.74
C SER A 280 -10.99 15.35 -6.50
N ALA A 281 -10.69 16.57 -6.03
CA ALA A 281 -9.32 16.98 -5.71
C ALA A 281 -8.72 16.13 -4.57
N ASN A 282 -9.50 15.88 -3.52
CA ASN A 282 -9.07 15.01 -2.41
C ASN A 282 -8.91 13.55 -2.85
N LEU A 283 -9.80 13.03 -3.69
CA LEU A 283 -9.71 11.67 -4.24
C LEU A 283 -8.53 11.52 -5.19
N GLU A 284 -8.22 12.53 -6.00
CA GLU A 284 -7.10 12.48 -6.93
C GLU A 284 -5.76 12.44 -6.19
N ALA A 285 -5.64 13.21 -5.10
CA ALA A 285 -4.48 13.18 -4.20
C ALA A 285 -4.39 11.86 -3.40
N ALA A 286 -5.53 11.32 -2.95
CA ALA A 286 -5.56 10.11 -2.12
C ALA A 286 -5.42 8.81 -2.94
N ILE A 287 -5.88 8.80 -4.20
CA ILE A 287 -5.82 7.65 -5.10
C ILE A 287 -4.67 7.87 -6.07
N SER A 288 -3.45 7.93 -5.54
CA SER A 288 -2.27 7.73 -6.37
C SER A 288 -2.22 6.27 -6.79
N VAL A 289 -1.91 6.01 -8.07
CA VAL A 289 -1.64 4.63 -8.49
C VAL A 289 -0.37 4.21 -7.79
N ALA A 290 -0.49 3.36 -6.77
CA ALA A 290 0.64 2.88 -6.01
C ALA A 290 1.70 2.30 -6.96
N ILE A 291 2.97 2.56 -6.66
CA ILE A 291 4.11 2.06 -7.44
C ILE A 291 4.05 0.55 -7.68
N GLY A 292 3.42 -0.20 -6.75
CA GLY A 292 3.15 -1.63 -6.88
C GLY A 292 2.33 -2.00 -8.13
N THR A 293 1.33 -1.21 -8.52
CA THR A 293 0.51 -1.49 -9.72
C THR A 293 1.34 -1.38 -11.00
N TRP A 294 2.19 -0.37 -11.08
CA TRP A 294 3.13 -0.21 -12.20
C TRP A 294 4.12 -1.38 -12.26
N LEU A 295 4.69 -1.76 -11.11
CA LEU A 295 5.58 -2.91 -11.03
C LEU A 295 4.90 -4.21 -11.48
N ILE A 296 3.67 -4.48 -11.02
CA ILE A 296 2.90 -5.66 -11.46
C ILE A 296 2.71 -5.66 -12.98
N GLY A 297 2.35 -4.53 -13.58
CA GLY A 297 2.19 -4.40 -15.03
C GLY A 297 3.49 -4.66 -15.80
N LEU A 298 4.58 -3.98 -15.40
CA LEU A 298 5.89 -4.12 -16.06
C LEU A 298 6.47 -5.54 -15.91
N ILE A 299 6.38 -6.12 -14.71
CA ILE A 299 6.82 -7.50 -14.46
C ILE A 299 5.94 -8.49 -15.25
N GLY A 300 4.65 -8.23 -15.36
CA GLY A 300 3.73 -9.02 -16.20
C GLY A 300 4.16 -9.05 -17.67
N VAL A 301 4.47 -7.88 -18.25
CA VAL A 301 5.02 -7.77 -19.62
C VAL A 301 6.35 -8.52 -19.73
N ALA A 302 7.26 -8.33 -18.78
CA ALA A 302 8.56 -9.01 -18.76
C ALA A 302 8.40 -10.54 -18.71
N LEU A 303 7.45 -11.06 -17.93
CA LEU A 303 7.13 -12.49 -17.85
C LEU A 303 6.63 -13.03 -19.19
N VAL A 304 5.73 -12.31 -19.87
CA VAL A 304 5.24 -12.71 -21.20
C VAL A 304 6.40 -12.74 -22.21
N LEU A 305 7.20 -11.67 -22.26
CA LEU A 305 8.35 -11.60 -23.18
C LEU A 305 9.40 -12.67 -22.89
N ALA A 306 9.68 -12.96 -21.61
CA ALA A 306 10.59 -14.03 -21.20
C ALA A 306 10.05 -15.41 -21.61
N ALA A 307 8.75 -15.67 -21.40
CA ALA A 307 8.11 -16.92 -21.78
C ALA A 307 8.01 -17.12 -23.30
N LEU A 308 7.96 -16.03 -24.07
CA LEU A 308 8.07 -16.06 -25.54
C LEU A 308 9.51 -16.23 -26.03
N GLY A 309 10.51 -16.14 -25.15
CA GLY A 309 11.93 -16.23 -25.50
C GLY A 309 12.50 -14.96 -26.14
N ILE A 310 11.77 -13.84 -26.08
CA ILE A 310 12.18 -12.55 -26.63
C ILE A 310 13.25 -11.90 -25.74
N VAL A 311 13.08 -11.99 -24.42
CA VAL A 311 14.04 -11.47 -23.44
C VAL A 311 14.83 -12.64 -22.86
N ARG A 312 16.16 -12.60 -23.01
CA ARG A 312 17.08 -13.58 -22.43
C ARG A 312 17.60 -13.09 -21.08
N ASN A 313 17.95 -14.02 -20.19
CA ASN A 313 18.52 -13.66 -18.90
C ASN A 313 19.88 -12.99 -19.11
N PRO A 314 20.07 -11.70 -18.74
CA PRO A 314 21.37 -11.04 -18.87
C PRO A 314 22.40 -11.62 -17.88
N LEU A 315 21.94 -12.31 -16.83
CA LEU A 315 22.79 -12.91 -15.80
C LEU A 315 23.21 -14.35 -16.12
N ALA A 316 22.58 -14.97 -17.11
CA ALA A 316 23.08 -16.24 -17.62
C ALA A 316 24.44 -15.96 -18.25
N ALA A 317 25.51 -16.32 -17.56
CA ALA A 317 26.87 -16.14 -18.03
C ALA A 317 26.94 -16.65 -19.47
N ARG A 318 27.49 -15.83 -20.38
CA ARG A 318 27.95 -16.29 -21.69
C ARG A 318 29.13 -17.23 -21.43
N GLY A 319 28.83 -18.48 -21.09
CA GLY A 319 29.77 -19.59 -21.18
C GLY A 319 30.07 -19.89 -22.63
#